data_AF-A0A1M4LD35-F1
#
_entry.id   AF-A0A1M4LD35-F1
#
_cell.length_a   1.000
_cell.length_b   1.000
_cell.length_c   1.000
_cell.angle_alpha   90.00
_cell.angle_beta   90.00
_cell.angle_gamma   90.00
#
_symmetry.space_group_name_H-M   'P 1'
#
loop_
_entity.id
_entity.type
_entity.pdbx_description
1 polymer ?
#
loop_
_entity_poly.entity_id
_entity_poly.type
_entity_poly.pdbx_seq_one_letter_code
_entity_poly.pdbx_strand_id
1 'polypeptide(L)'
;MTDSVVWDRHEILSRLRRQKKTLAGIAKDYGLSLSGVKNIWTRPNEPAERAIADVLGFPVEVVFCDRYPKKRNRIHVSEYPSRSSRGKPAPIPHKDAA
;
A
#
# COMPACT_ATOMS: atom_id res chain seq x y z
N MET A 1 -32.58 -6.23 -14.15
CA MET A 1 -31.25 -6.51 -14.70
C MET A 1 -30.25 -5.69 -13.88
N THR A 2 -29.34 -6.33 -13.14
CA THR A 2 -28.31 -5.59 -12.39
C THR A 2 -27.22 -5.21 -13.39
N ASP A 3 -27.20 -3.95 -13.82
CA ASP A 3 -26.10 -3.42 -14.61
C ASP A 3 -24.79 -3.65 -13.87
N SER A 4 -23.90 -4.43 -14.49
CA SER A 4 -22.53 -4.61 -14.03
C SER A 4 -21.88 -3.23 -14.02
N VAL A 5 -21.87 -2.56 -12.87
CA VAL A 5 -21.26 -1.24 -12.73
C VAL A 5 -19.77 -1.40 -13.01
N VAL A 6 -19.35 -0.96 -14.19
CA VAL A 6 -17.94 -0.84 -14.54
C VAL A 6 -17.40 0.34 -13.76
N TRP A 7 -16.59 0.06 -12.74
CA TRP A 7 -15.94 1.09 -11.94
C TRP A 7 -14.79 1.71 -12.73
N ASP A 8 -15.13 2.73 -13.53
CA ASP A 8 -14.16 3.59 -14.19
C ASP A 8 -13.79 4.78 -13.30
N ARG A 9 -12.63 5.40 -13.55
CA ARG A 9 -12.17 6.64 -12.90
C ARG A 9 -13.27 7.70 -12.89
N HIS A 10 -13.97 7.86 -14.00
CA HIS A 10 -15.02 8.87 -14.12
C HIS A 10 -16.22 8.54 -13.24
N GLU A 11 -16.57 7.27 -13.09
CA GLU A 11 -17.70 6.84 -12.25
C GLU A 11 -17.38 6.98 -10.75
N ILE A 12 -16.15 6.64 -10.35
CA ILE A 12 -15.67 6.90 -8.99
C ILE A 12 -15.73 8.39 -8.67
N LEU A 13 -15.22 9.25 -9.57
CA LEU A 13 -15.24 10.69 -9.37
C LEU A 13 -16.67 11.28 -9.38
N SER A 14 -17.56 10.77 -10.24
CA SER A 14 -18.96 11.21 -10.32
C SER A 14 -19.68 10.93 -8.99
N ARG A 15 -19.45 9.74 -8.42
CA ARG A 15 -20.09 9.30 -7.18
C ARG A 15 -19.55 10.05 -5.96
N LEU A 16 -18.25 10.29 -5.89
CA LEU A 16 -17.65 11.15 -4.87
C LEU A 16 -18.25 12.56 -4.90
N ARG A 17 -18.43 13.13 -6.09
CA ARG A 17 -19.07 14.45 -6.26
C ARG A 17 -20.54 14.44 -5.82
N ARG A 18 -21.30 13.38 -6.15
CA ARG A 18 -22.69 13.22 -5.68
C ARG A 18 -22.79 13.16 -4.16
N GLN A 19 -21.81 12.55 -3.49
CA GLN A 19 -21.70 12.51 -2.03
C GLN A 19 -21.11 13.79 -1.41
N LYS A 20 -20.83 14.83 -2.22
CA LYS A 20 -20.14 16.07 -1.79
C LYS A 20 -18.78 15.82 -1.12
N LYS A 21 -18.14 14.68 -1.41
CA LYS A 21 -16.80 14.34 -0.92
C LYS A 21 -15.77 14.72 -1.98
N THR A 22 -14.64 15.26 -1.53
CA THR A 22 -13.51 15.62 -2.40
C THR A 22 -12.30 14.77 -2.05
N LEU A 23 -11.41 14.52 -3.00
CA LEU A 23 -10.15 13.79 -2.74
C LEU A 23 -9.33 14.46 -1.62
N ALA A 24 -9.39 15.79 -1.52
CA ALA A 24 -8.74 16.53 -0.44
C ALA A 24 -9.42 16.35 0.91
N GLY A 25 -10.76 16.30 0.95
CA GLY A 25 -11.51 15.95 2.16
C GLY A 25 -11.17 14.53 2.63
N ILE A 26 -11.17 13.56 1.72
CA ILE A 26 -10.83 12.17 2.02
C ILE A 26 -9.38 12.07 2.54
N ALA A 27 -8.44 12.77 1.90
CA ALA A 27 -7.06 12.80 2.36
C ALA A 27 -6.95 13.33 3.80
N LYS A 28 -7.70 14.38 4.16
CA LYS A 28 -7.73 14.91 5.52
C LYS A 28 -8.38 13.95 6.51
N ASP A 29 -9.55 13.41 6.17
CA ASP A 29 -10.34 12.51 7.02
C ASP A 29 -9.54 11.24 7.38
N TYR A 30 -8.72 10.73 6.44
CA TYR A 30 -7.91 9.52 6.61
C TYR A 30 -6.43 9.78 6.94
N GLY A 31 -6.01 11.05 7.12
CA GLY A 31 -4.62 11.39 7.42
C GLY A 31 -3.62 11.04 6.30
N LEU A 32 -4.07 11.02 5.04
CA LEU A 32 -3.26 10.69 3.87
C LEU A 32 -2.74 11.93 3.15
N SER A 33 -1.64 11.76 2.40
CA SER A 33 -1.14 12.83 1.55
C SER A 33 -2.05 13.03 0.33
N LEU A 34 -2.38 14.29 0.02
CA LEU A 34 -3.21 14.63 -1.15
C LEU A 34 -2.58 14.12 -2.46
N SER A 35 -1.25 14.17 -2.56
CA SER A 35 -0.51 13.65 -3.71
C SER A 35 -0.70 12.14 -3.84
N GLY A 36 -0.63 11.39 -2.72
CA GLY A 36 -0.87 9.95 -2.70
C GLY A 36 -2.28 9.57 -3.16
N VAL A 37 -3.28 10.35 -2.78
CA VAL A 37 -4.68 10.13 -3.21
C VAL A 37 -4.87 10.48 -4.70
N LYS A 38 -4.24 11.56 -5.19
CA LYS A 38 -4.32 11.93 -6.63
C LYS A 38 -3.60 10.93 -7.53
N ASN A 39 -2.49 10.36 -7.07
CA ASN A 39 -1.67 9.42 -7.83
C ASN A 39 -2.28 8.03 -7.95
N ILE A 40 -3.41 7.77 -7.30
CA ILE A 40 -4.08 6.46 -7.32
C ILE A 40 -4.40 5.96 -8.72
N TRP A 41 -4.67 6.86 -9.67
CA TRP A 41 -5.00 6.50 -11.05
C TRP A 41 -3.79 5.94 -11.81
N THR A 42 -2.59 6.35 -11.43
CA THR A 42 -1.34 5.96 -12.12
C THR A 42 -0.57 4.90 -11.34
N ARG A 43 -0.67 4.88 -10.00
CA ARG A 43 0.08 3.96 -9.14
C ARG A 43 -0.83 3.29 -8.11
N PRO A 44 -0.62 2.00 -7.82
CA PRO A 44 -1.31 1.31 -6.73
C PRO A 44 -0.91 1.91 -5.38
N ASN A 45 -1.92 2.32 -4.62
CA ASN A 45 -1.73 2.92 -3.30
C ASN A 45 -2.81 2.39 -2.35
N GLU A 46 -2.50 1.30 -1.65
CA GLU A 46 -3.44 0.58 -0.76
C GLU A 46 -4.24 1.47 0.20
N PRO A 47 -3.62 2.35 1.00
CA PRO A 47 -4.38 3.17 1.94
C PRO A 47 -5.33 4.14 1.24
N ALA A 48 -4.95 4.69 0.08
CA ALA A 48 -5.83 5.57 -0.68
C ALA A 48 -6.97 4.79 -1.37
N GLU A 49 -6.71 3.58 -1.85
CA GLU A 49 -7.72 2.69 -2.44
C GLU A 49 -8.77 2.31 -1.40
N ARG A 50 -8.34 1.93 -0.19
CA ARG A 50 -9.25 1.65 0.93
C ARG A 50 -10.07 2.87 1.32
N ALA A 51 -9.44 4.04 1.48
CA ALA A 51 -10.16 5.26 1.85
C ALA A 51 -11.27 5.64 0.83
N ILE A 52 -11.01 5.47 -0.47
CA ILE A 52 -12.04 5.70 -1.51
C ILE A 52 -13.15 4.64 -1.44
N ALA A 53 -12.78 3.37 -1.27
CA ALA A 53 -13.72 2.26 -1.17
C ALA A 53 -14.65 2.42 0.06
N ASP A 54 -14.09 2.79 1.21
CA ASP A 54 -14.81 3.05 2.46
C ASP A 54 -15.81 4.22 2.29
N VAL A 55 -15.41 5.29 1.61
CA VAL A 55 -16.31 6.44 1.33
C VAL A 55 -17.44 6.06 0.38
N LEU A 56 -17.16 5.20 -0.59
CA LEU A 56 -18.17 4.70 -1.52
C LEU A 56 -19.07 3.63 -0.87
N GLY A 57 -18.63 3.01 0.23
CA GLY A 57 -19.33 1.93 0.93
C GLY A 57 -19.23 0.58 0.21
N PHE A 58 -18.23 0.39 -0.65
CA PHE A 58 -18.00 -0.85 -1.39
C PHE A 58 -16.64 -1.44 -1.02
N PRO A 59 -16.45 -2.76 -1.12
CA PRO A 59 -15.14 -3.36 -0.93
C PRO A 59 -14.18 -2.91 -2.03
N VAL A 60 -12.89 -2.78 -1.68
CA VAL A 60 -11.85 -2.29 -2.60
C VAL A 60 -11.71 -3.17 -3.85
N GLU A 61 -12.02 -4.46 -3.73
CA GLU A 61 -11.96 -5.44 -4.80
C GLU A 61 -13.04 -5.22 -5.87
N VAL A 62 -14.18 -4.65 -5.46
CA VAL A 62 -15.27 -4.32 -6.38
C VAL A 62 -14.95 -3.00 -7.09
N VAL A 63 -14.47 -1.99 -6.36
CA VAL A 63 -14.16 -0.67 -6.93
C VAL A 63 -12.91 -0.70 -7.81
N PHE A 64 -11.89 -1.46 -7.41
CA PHE A 64 -10.62 -1.60 -8.12
C PHE A 64 -10.43 -3.04 -8.61
N CYS A 65 -11.41 -3.57 -9.33
CA CYS A 65 -11.39 -4.94 -9.85
C CYS A 65 -10.19 -5.26 -10.75
N ASP A 66 -9.61 -4.26 -11.42
CA ASP A 66 -8.42 -4.41 -12.25
C ASP A 66 -7.14 -4.74 -11.44
N ARG A 67 -7.08 -4.33 -10.16
CA ARG A 67 -5.88 -4.44 -9.32
C ARG A 67 -5.94 -5.59 -8.32
N TYR A 68 -7.13 -6.07 -8.02
CA TYR A 68 -7.38 -7.10 -7.03
C TYR A 68 -7.86 -8.38 -7.72
N PRO A 69 -7.51 -9.57 -7.22
CA PRO A 69 -6.83 -9.82 -5.94
C PRO A 69 -5.32 -9.57 -6.02
N LYS A 70 -4.78 -8.86 -5.02
CA LYS A 70 -3.34 -8.67 -4.86
C LYS A 70 -2.70 -10.00 -4.48
N LYS A 71 -2.11 -10.68 -5.47
CA LYS A 71 -1.28 -11.85 -5.19
C LYS A 71 -0.10 -11.38 -4.35
N ARG A 72 0.00 -11.84 -3.09
CA ARG A 72 1.14 -11.56 -2.22
C ARG A 72 2.39 -12.06 -2.95
N ASN A 73 3.34 -11.17 -3.25
CA ASN A 73 4.61 -11.59 -3.80
C ASN A 73 5.19 -12.67 -2.89
N ARG A 74 5.49 -13.84 -3.49
CA ARG A 74 6.10 -14.97 -2.81
C ARG A 74 7.36 -14.43 -2.13
N ILE A 75 7.42 -14.57 -0.80
CA ILE A 75 8.65 -14.28 -0.07
C ILE A 75 9.71 -15.19 -0.69
N HIS A 76 10.68 -14.62 -1.41
CA HIS A 76 11.90 -15.33 -1.73
C HIS A 76 12.61 -15.52 -0.41
N VAL A 77 12.37 -16.67 0.23
CA VAL A 77 13.20 -17.12 1.35
C VAL A 77 14.60 -17.17 0.78
N SER A 78 15.42 -16.19 1.13
CA SER A 78 16.82 -16.26 0.79
C SER A 78 17.40 -17.36 1.66
N GLU A 79 17.91 -18.41 1.03
CA GLU A 79 18.52 -19.57 1.67
C GLU A 79 19.92 -19.20 2.18
N TYR A 80 20.04 -18.04 2.82
CA TYR A 80 21.25 -17.61 3.51
C TYR A 80 20.97 -17.72 5.01
N PRO A 81 21.62 -18.67 5.73
CA PRO A 81 21.50 -18.70 7.18
C PRO A 81 21.94 -17.35 7.72
N SER A 82 21.07 -16.74 8.53
CA SER A 82 21.40 -15.53 9.27
C SER A 82 22.73 -15.76 9.99
N ARG A 83 23.79 -15.09 9.55
CA ARG A 83 25.02 -14.94 10.35
C ARG A 83 24.66 -14.08 11.56
N SER A 84 24.09 -14.75 12.55
CA SER A 84 23.91 -14.26 13.89
C SER A 84 25.24 -13.70 14.41
N SER A 85 25.13 -12.55 15.08
CA SER A 85 26.07 -12.05 16.09
C SER A 85 27.50 -11.74 15.64
N ARG A 86 27.71 -10.44 15.45
CA ARG A 86 28.90 -9.66 15.81
C ARG A 86 29.56 -10.17 17.11
N GLY A 87 30.43 -11.16 17.01
CA GLY A 87 31.49 -11.40 18.00
C GLY A 87 32.70 -10.57 17.60
N LYS A 88 33.08 -9.56 18.40
CA LYS A 88 34.39 -8.92 18.25
C LYS A 88 35.45 -10.04 18.40
N PRO A 89 36.45 -10.17 17.52
CA PRO A 89 37.56 -11.06 17.81
C PRO A 89 38.25 -10.57 19.09
N ALA A 90 38.52 -11.50 20.02
CA ALA A 90 39.24 -11.20 21.25
C ALA A 90 40.62 -10.59 20.93
N PRO A 91 41.15 -9.66 21.75
CA PRO A 91 42.49 -9.13 21.54
C PRO A 91 43.51 -10.25 21.65
N ILE A 92 44.39 -10.36 20.66
CA ILE A 92 45.49 -11.32 20.64
C ILE A 92 46.50 -10.85 21.71
N PRO A 93 46.87 -11.66 22.71
CA PRO A 93 47.92 -11.27 23.64
C PRO A 93 49.28 -11.32 22.92
N HIS A 94 49.91 -10.16 22.76
CA HIS A 94 51.30 -10.08 22.36
C HIS A 94 52.14 -10.69 23.48
N LYS A 95 52.88 -11.75 23.17
CA LYS A 95 53.89 -12.30 24.08
C LYS A 95 55.13 -11.43 23.93
N ASP A 96 55.46 -10.66 24.96
CA ASP A 96 56.77 -10.05 25.11
C ASP A 96 57.82 -11.17 25.11
N ALA A 97 58.70 -11.14 24.11
CA ALA A 97 59.87 -12.00 24.04
C ALA A 97 61.11 -11.17 24.42
N ALA A 98 61.87 -11.75 25.35
CA ALA A 98 63.08 -11.28 26.01
C ALA A 98 64.21 -10.81 25.07
#